data_AF-A0A959IWZ6-F1
#
_entry.id   AF-A0A959IWZ6-F1
#
_cell.length_a   1.000
_cell.length_b   1.000
_cell.length_c   1.000
_cell.angle_alpha   90.00
_cell.angle_beta   90.00
_cell.angle_gamma   90.00
#
_symmetry.space_group_name_H-M   'P 1'
#
loop_
_entity.id
_entity.type
_entity.pdbx_description
1 polymer ?
#
loop_
_entity_poly.entity_id
_entity_poly.type
_entity_poly.pdbx_seq_one_letter_code
_entity_poly.pdbx_strand_id
1 'polypeptide(L)'
;IYEEDGTLGAAFDGGVKIFGGYSRSNDQRSLSIFARGKYGFNEFDYPFFPDQPYDSYQAIVLRNSGNDWNNTMLRDAALNGLLKGADIERQAYRPVATYLNGEYWGIYNIREKINEHFLASKWNVDPEDIDLLELGGSVIYGNNEDFLQLVDFINTADLSVPANYYYVAGQMDLDNFALYQASQIYFDNTDWPGNNLKFGRKKEGRWRWILFDVDFGFGIWNSLNYTNNTLAFALEPNGPGWPNPPWSTLIFRKLTAQTTFRNLFVNRFADELNSRFLPERVSEHIDTLATRIANEIPVHLDRWGGSFGYWLNQVTNMKIFGNQRPGYIKGDILSAFGLPAYHQLTIEIENPEEGFVQVNSLTIKEAAWHGDYFQEVPICVKAIARPGYIFSHWIGSGNPGNTPELIIDMQSAMSLQPVFQSGTLEAIVINEINYNAADNFDPGDWIELYNP
;
A
#
# COMPACT_ATOMS: atom_id res chain seq x y z
N ILE A 1 -25.34 7.31 12.02
CA ILE A 1 -24.80 5.95 11.75
C ILE A 1 -25.39 5.01 12.77
N TYR A 2 -25.98 3.93 12.28
CA TYR A 2 -26.40 2.80 13.10
C TYR A 2 -25.41 1.65 12.88
N GLU A 3 -25.08 0.93 13.94
CA GLU A 3 -24.24 -0.27 13.90
C GLU A 3 -25.04 -1.48 13.38
N GLU A 4 -24.35 -2.59 13.12
CA GLU A 4 -24.95 -3.82 12.60
C GLU A 4 -26.01 -4.42 13.55
N ASP A 5 -25.93 -4.13 14.86
CA ASP A 5 -26.91 -4.52 15.89
C ASP A 5 -28.10 -3.54 16.02
N GLY A 6 -28.12 -2.48 15.21
CA GLY A 6 -29.15 -1.44 15.22
C GLY A 6 -28.95 -0.36 16.29
N THR A 7 -27.86 -0.39 17.05
CA THR A 7 -27.55 0.68 18.01
C THR A 7 -27.15 1.96 17.28
N LEU A 8 -27.52 3.12 17.84
CA LEU A 8 -27.11 4.41 17.31
C LEU A 8 -25.64 4.66 17.72
N GLY A 9 -24.72 4.53 16.77
CA GLY A 9 -23.29 4.79 17.00
C GLY A 9 -22.95 6.28 16.98
N ALA A 10 -23.44 7.02 15.99
CA ALA A 10 -23.20 8.46 15.87
C ALA A 10 -24.36 9.21 15.21
N ALA A 11 -24.60 10.44 15.66
CA ALA A 11 -25.48 11.40 15.00
C ALA A 11 -24.76 12.74 14.94
N PHE A 12 -24.70 13.34 13.76
CA PHE A 12 -23.99 14.60 13.53
C PHE A 12 -24.67 15.41 12.45
N ASP A 13 -24.59 16.73 12.60
CA ASP A 13 -24.91 17.68 11.54
C ASP A 13 -23.68 17.87 10.64
N GLY A 14 -23.90 17.93 9.33
CA GLY A 14 -22.80 18.01 8.37
C GLY A 14 -23.20 18.64 7.04
N GLY A 15 -22.24 19.29 6.41
CA GLY A 15 -22.39 19.79 5.05
C GLY A 15 -22.23 18.66 4.04
N VAL A 16 -23.13 18.58 3.06
CA VAL A 16 -23.08 17.56 2.00
C VAL A 16 -22.77 18.19 0.65
N LYS A 17 -21.85 17.58 -0.11
CA LYS A 17 -21.53 17.97 -1.48
C LYS A 17 -21.34 16.73 -2.36
N ILE A 18 -21.84 16.75 -3.60
CA ILE A 18 -21.56 15.72 -4.60
C ILE A 18 -20.04 15.56 -4.79
N PHE A 19 -19.59 14.32 -4.78
CA PHE A 19 -18.19 13.91 -4.94
C PHE A 19 -17.99 13.10 -6.24
N GLY A 20 -16.73 12.99 -6.69
CA GLY A 20 -16.34 12.19 -7.86
C GLY A 20 -16.04 13.03 -9.09
N GLY A 21 -15.57 12.38 -10.16
CA GLY A 21 -15.40 12.95 -11.49
C GLY A 21 -16.47 12.38 -12.42
N TYR A 22 -16.11 11.35 -13.19
CA TYR A 22 -17.01 10.62 -14.09
C TYR A 22 -18.22 10.03 -13.34
N SER A 23 -18.01 9.42 -12.17
CA SER A 23 -19.06 8.75 -11.37
C SER A 23 -20.23 9.64 -10.93
N ARG A 24 -20.16 10.97 -11.16
CA ARG A 24 -21.30 11.89 -10.99
C ARG A 24 -22.42 11.64 -12.02
N SER A 25 -22.12 10.94 -13.11
CA SER A 25 -23.11 10.55 -14.13
C SER A 25 -24.03 9.43 -13.67
N ASN A 26 -23.65 8.67 -12.63
CA ASN A 26 -24.50 7.63 -12.05
C ASN A 26 -25.66 8.27 -11.27
N ASP A 27 -26.83 7.63 -11.29
CA ASP A 27 -27.99 8.10 -10.54
C ASP A 27 -27.74 8.07 -9.02
N GLN A 28 -27.02 7.05 -8.54
CA GLN A 28 -26.46 7.02 -7.19
C GLN A 28 -25.15 7.82 -7.15
N ARG A 29 -25.21 9.12 -6.84
CA ARG A 29 -24.02 9.98 -6.80
C ARG A 29 -23.20 9.76 -5.53
N SER A 30 -21.87 9.76 -5.63
CA SER A 30 -21.01 9.84 -4.45
C SER A 30 -21.21 11.16 -3.69
N LEU A 31 -21.10 11.12 -2.37
CA LEU A 31 -21.28 12.28 -1.49
C LEU A 31 -20.05 12.47 -0.61
N SER A 32 -19.61 13.72 -0.44
CA SER A 32 -18.67 14.10 0.59
C SER A 32 -19.42 14.80 1.71
N ILE A 33 -19.14 14.40 2.94
CA ILE A 33 -19.75 14.91 4.15
C ILE A 33 -18.66 15.64 4.93
N PHE A 34 -18.92 16.88 5.33
CA PHE A 34 -17.96 17.75 6.01
C PHE A 34 -18.50 18.19 7.36
N ALA A 35 -17.69 18.00 8.40
CA ALA A 35 -17.88 18.66 9.68
C ALA A 35 -17.47 20.13 9.51
N ARG A 36 -18.32 21.06 9.94
CA ARG A 36 -18.04 22.50 9.90
C ARG A 36 -18.77 23.17 11.05
N GLY A 37 -18.11 24.09 11.73
CA GLY A 37 -18.64 24.85 12.86
C GLY A 37 -20.00 25.52 12.60
N LYS A 38 -20.28 25.89 11.35
CA LYS A 38 -21.57 26.48 10.96
C LYS A 38 -22.75 25.48 10.91
N TYR A 39 -22.46 24.18 10.88
CA TYR A 39 -23.45 23.10 10.89
C TYR A 39 -23.49 22.39 12.24
N GLY A 40 -22.41 22.44 13.02
CA GLY A 40 -22.29 21.74 14.30
C GLY A 40 -20.83 21.73 14.72
N PHE A 41 -20.28 20.56 15.00
CA PHE A 41 -18.85 20.41 15.32
C PHE A 41 -17.95 20.59 14.08
N ASN A 42 -16.68 20.91 14.34
CA ASN A 42 -15.65 21.02 13.30
C ASN A 42 -15.07 19.67 12.88
N GLU A 43 -15.42 18.61 13.60
CA GLU A 43 -14.97 17.24 13.39
C GLU A 43 -16.09 16.25 13.71
N PHE A 44 -15.95 15.03 13.19
CA PHE A 44 -16.76 13.88 13.53
C PHE A 44 -15.96 12.97 14.46
N ASP A 45 -16.21 13.07 15.77
CA ASP A 45 -15.60 12.21 16.80
C ASP A 45 -16.32 10.86 16.82
N TYR A 46 -15.92 9.97 15.92
CA TYR A 46 -16.48 8.63 15.81
C TYR A 46 -15.55 7.70 15.03
N PRO A 47 -15.28 6.48 15.53
CA PRO A 47 -14.38 5.53 14.88
C PRO A 47 -15.03 4.89 13.63
N PHE A 48 -15.16 5.66 12.54
CA PHE A 48 -15.71 5.15 11.27
C PHE A 48 -14.94 3.94 10.75
N PHE A 49 -13.64 3.87 11.05
CA PHE A 49 -12.73 2.81 10.63
C PHE A 49 -12.02 2.20 11.84
N PRO A 50 -12.51 1.07 12.38
CA PRO A 50 -11.95 0.46 13.60
C PRO A 50 -10.48 0.07 13.51
N ASP A 51 -9.94 -0.07 12.30
CA ASP A 51 -8.53 -0.42 12.05
C ASP A 51 -7.60 0.80 11.98
N GLN A 52 -8.10 2.03 12.18
CA GLN A 52 -7.25 3.23 12.23
C GLN A 52 -6.95 3.60 13.69
N PRO A 53 -5.75 4.13 13.99
CA PRO A 53 -5.38 4.57 15.33
C PRO A 53 -6.00 5.92 15.72
N TYR A 54 -6.86 6.50 14.87
CA TYR A 54 -7.53 7.78 15.08
C TYR A 54 -9.03 7.65 14.75
N ASP A 55 -9.83 8.44 15.45
CA ASP A 55 -11.29 8.39 15.45
C ASP A 55 -11.97 9.75 15.20
N SER A 56 -11.20 10.82 14.99
CA SER A 56 -11.72 12.12 14.57
C SER A 56 -11.48 12.38 13.08
N TYR A 57 -12.50 12.94 12.40
CA TYR A 57 -12.48 13.21 10.96
C TYR A 57 -13.18 14.53 10.62
N GLN A 58 -12.54 15.41 9.85
CA GLN A 58 -13.17 16.63 9.33
C GLN A 58 -14.07 16.35 8.13
N ALA A 59 -13.79 15.27 7.40
CA ALA A 59 -14.60 14.85 6.27
C ALA A 59 -14.51 13.36 5.97
N ILE A 60 -15.62 12.81 5.49
CA ILE A 60 -15.71 11.45 4.96
C ILE A 60 -16.36 11.49 3.56
N VAL A 61 -16.21 10.40 2.82
CA VAL A 61 -16.84 10.22 1.51
C VAL A 61 -17.74 8.98 1.55
N LEU A 62 -19.00 9.12 1.15
CA LEU A 62 -19.85 8.01 0.74
C LEU A 62 -19.60 7.77 -0.75
N ARG A 63 -18.72 6.82 -1.08
CA ARG A 63 -18.34 6.47 -2.46
C ARG A 63 -19.25 5.39 -3.00
N ASN A 64 -19.87 5.64 -4.15
CA ASN A 64 -20.76 4.71 -4.86
C ASN A 64 -20.01 3.58 -5.60
N SER A 65 -18.74 3.32 -5.24
CA SER A 65 -17.82 2.43 -5.93
C SER A 65 -17.32 2.88 -7.31
N GLY A 66 -17.56 4.13 -7.73
CA GLY A 66 -16.87 4.69 -8.91
C GLY A 66 -17.28 3.99 -10.21
N ASN A 67 -16.30 3.48 -10.97
CA ASN A 67 -16.56 2.68 -12.18
C ASN A 67 -17.11 1.29 -11.84
N ASP A 68 -16.86 0.81 -10.61
CA ASP A 68 -17.37 -0.47 -10.10
C ASP A 68 -18.81 -0.35 -9.54
N TRP A 69 -19.46 0.81 -9.71
CA TRP A 69 -20.87 1.00 -9.36
C TRP A 69 -21.75 -0.02 -10.09
N ASN A 70 -22.59 -0.71 -9.31
CA ASN A 70 -23.48 -1.77 -9.80
C ASN A 70 -22.75 -2.98 -10.43
N ASN A 71 -21.44 -3.08 -10.23
CA ASN A 71 -20.60 -4.19 -10.64
C ASN A 71 -20.33 -5.10 -9.43
N THR A 72 -19.20 -4.97 -8.73
CA THR A 72 -18.95 -5.74 -7.49
C THR A 72 -19.26 -4.97 -6.22
N MET A 73 -19.30 -3.64 -6.29
CA MET A 73 -19.41 -2.70 -5.18
C MET A 73 -18.28 -2.77 -4.14
N LEU A 74 -17.22 -3.56 -4.39
CA LEU A 74 -16.13 -3.81 -3.45
C LEU A 74 -14.74 -3.64 -4.04
N ARG A 75 -14.59 -3.43 -5.36
CA ARG A 75 -13.30 -3.53 -6.06
C ARG A 75 -12.22 -2.63 -5.48
N ASP A 76 -12.46 -1.33 -5.44
CA ASP A 76 -11.48 -0.38 -4.88
C ASP A 76 -11.16 -0.66 -3.41
N ALA A 77 -12.14 -1.12 -2.62
CA ALA A 77 -11.94 -1.52 -1.23
C ALA A 77 -11.07 -2.78 -1.10
N ALA A 78 -11.29 -3.79 -1.93
CA ALA A 78 -10.49 -5.01 -1.97
C ALA A 78 -9.03 -4.69 -2.33
N LEU A 79 -8.81 -3.86 -3.34
CA LEU A 79 -7.45 -3.54 -3.80
C LEU A 79 -6.69 -2.66 -2.79
N ASN A 80 -7.33 -1.65 -2.21
CA ASN A 80 -6.72 -0.92 -1.09
C ASN A 80 -6.47 -1.83 0.12
N GLY A 81 -7.40 -2.76 0.38
CA GLY A 81 -7.37 -3.70 1.51
C GLY A 81 -6.21 -4.68 1.45
N LEU A 82 -5.78 -5.09 0.25
CA LEU A 82 -4.58 -5.92 0.08
C LEU A 82 -3.33 -5.28 0.69
N LEU A 83 -3.23 -3.95 0.68
CA LEU A 83 -2.09 -3.21 1.25
C LEU A 83 -2.28 -2.85 2.73
N LYS A 84 -3.26 -3.45 3.43
CA LYS A 84 -3.39 -3.28 4.89
C LYS A 84 -2.12 -3.78 5.58
N GLY A 85 -1.56 -2.94 6.47
CA GLY A 85 -0.33 -3.22 7.20
C GLY A 85 0.97 -2.98 6.41
N ALA A 86 0.88 -2.53 5.15
CA ALA A 86 2.05 -2.06 4.42
C ALA A 86 2.34 -0.59 4.76
N ASP A 87 3.61 -0.18 4.65
CA ASP A 87 4.03 1.23 4.81
C ASP A 87 3.66 2.05 3.56
N ILE A 88 2.36 2.28 3.37
CA ILE A 88 1.81 3.10 2.29
C ILE A 88 0.55 3.82 2.74
N GLU A 89 0.47 5.10 2.37
CA GLU A 89 -0.74 5.89 2.57
C GLU A 89 -1.85 5.35 1.65
N ARG A 90 -2.95 4.91 2.26
CA ARG A 90 -4.15 4.44 1.57
C ARG A 90 -5.41 4.88 2.32
N GLN A 91 -6.55 4.85 1.64
CA GLN A 91 -7.84 5.10 2.30
C GLN A 91 -8.32 3.86 3.06
N ALA A 92 -8.83 4.07 4.27
CA ALA A 92 -9.69 3.11 4.94
C ALA A 92 -11.09 3.09 4.31
N TYR A 93 -11.81 1.99 4.53
CA TYR A 93 -13.17 1.82 4.01
C TYR A 93 -14.08 1.11 5.01
N ARG A 94 -15.39 1.37 4.89
CA ARG A 94 -16.45 0.63 5.58
C ARG A 94 -17.72 0.61 4.71
N PRO A 95 -18.28 -0.56 4.36
CA PRO A 95 -19.52 -0.60 3.58
C PRO A 95 -20.71 -0.23 4.47
N VAL A 96 -21.69 0.47 3.91
CA VAL A 96 -22.92 0.89 4.61
C VAL A 96 -24.15 0.81 3.73
N ALA A 97 -25.24 0.30 4.29
CA ALA A 97 -26.58 0.51 3.76
C ALA A 97 -27.01 1.95 4.06
N THR A 98 -27.36 2.72 3.03
CA THR A 98 -27.69 4.14 3.17
C THR A 98 -29.17 4.38 2.95
N TYR A 99 -29.74 5.29 3.75
CA TYR A 99 -31.11 5.77 3.62
C TYR A 99 -31.08 7.29 3.44
N LEU A 100 -31.79 7.80 2.44
CA LEU A 100 -31.95 9.24 2.21
C LEU A 100 -33.42 9.60 2.37
N ASN A 101 -33.72 10.53 3.30
CA ASN A 101 -35.09 10.91 3.67
C ASN A 101 -35.97 9.72 4.08
N GLY A 102 -35.39 8.74 4.77
CA GLY A 102 -36.09 7.53 5.23
C GLY A 102 -36.20 6.41 4.17
N GLU A 103 -35.87 6.70 2.91
CA GLU A 103 -35.94 5.73 1.82
C GLU A 103 -34.58 5.05 1.60
N TYR A 104 -34.58 3.73 1.41
CA TYR A 104 -33.37 2.99 1.08
C TYR A 104 -32.74 3.51 -0.21
N TRP A 105 -31.46 3.83 -0.15
CA TRP A 105 -30.71 4.47 -1.24
C TRP A 105 -29.60 3.59 -1.81
N GLY A 106 -29.35 2.41 -1.24
CA GLY A 106 -28.30 1.50 -1.70
C GLY A 106 -27.05 1.52 -0.84
N ILE A 107 -26.21 0.52 -1.10
CA ILE A 107 -24.84 0.42 -0.57
C ILE A 107 -23.97 1.62 -1.01
N TYR A 108 -23.26 2.20 -0.05
CA TYR A 108 -22.08 3.03 -0.28
C TYR A 108 -20.89 2.45 0.48
N ASN A 109 -19.68 2.83 0.06
CA ASN A 109 -18.48 2.67 0.86
C ASN A 109 -18.16 4.00 1.55
N ILE A 110 -18.21 4.05 2.89
CA ILE A 110 -17.57 5.14 3.65
C ILE A 110 -16.07 5.05 3.38
N ARG A 111 -15.45 6.15 3.02
CA ARG A 111 -14.02 6.29 2.74
C ARG A 111 -13.46 7.51 3.43
N GLU A 112 -12.20 7.44 3.83
CA GLU A 112 -11.45 8.64 4.22
C GLU A 112 -11.39 9.63 3.04
N LYS A 113 -11.50 10.93 3.32
CA LYS A 113 -11.30 11.95 2.29
C LYS A 113 -9.80 12.28 2.21
N ILE A 114 -9.16 12.06 1.07
CA ILE A 114 -7.75 12.47 0.88
C ILE A 114 -7.67 13.99 0.77
N ASN A 115 -7.24 14.62 1.85
CA ASN A 115 -6.92 16.03 2.02
C ASN A 115 -5.77 16.18 3.04
N GLU A 116 -5.43 17.40 3.43
CA GLU A 116 -4.42 17.71 4.46
C GLU A 116 -4.69 16.97 5.78
N HIS A 117 -5.95 16.97 6.24
CA HIS A 117 -6.32 16.31 7.49
C HIS A 117 -6.09 14.79 7.47
N PHE A 118 -6.33 14.12 6.33
CA PHE A 118 -6.05 12.70 6.18
C PHE A 118 -4.56 12.36 6.40
N LEU A 119 -3.65 13.17 5.83
CA LEU A 119 -2.22 12.97 6.03
C LEU A 119 -1.80 13.34 7.46
N ALA A 120 -2.32 14.46 7.98
CA ALA A 120 -2.10 14.91 9.35
C ALA A 120 -2.43 13.82 10.38
N SER A 121 -3.61 13.20 10.29
CA SER A 121 -4.03 12.12 11.19
C SER A 121 -3.16 10.87 11.07
N LYS A 122 -2.77 10.47 9.84
CA LYS A 122 -1.90 9.28 9.64
C LYS A 122 -0.47 9.50 10.13
N TRP A 123 0.02 10.73 10.04
CA TRP A 123 1.39 11.06 10.38
C TRP A 123 1.56 11.66 11.77
N ASN A 124 0.44 11.88 12.47
CA ASN A 124 0.35 12.52 13.78
C ASN A 124 1.09 13.87 13.80
N VAL A 125 0.72 14.76 12.87
CA VAL A 125 1.26 16.13 12.73
C VAL A 125 0.13 17.12 12.54
N ASP A 126 0.44 18.41 12.65
CA ASP A 126 -0.52 19.46 12.34
C ASP A 126 -0.82 19.52 10.83
N PRO A 127 -2.08 19.75 10.41
CA PRO A 127 -2.42 19.89 9.00
C PRO A 127 -1.65 20.99 8.27
N GLU A 128 -1.21 22.02 8.99
CA GLU A 128 -0.39 23.11 8.44
C GLU A 128 1.01 22.64 8.01
N ASP A 129 1.48 21.49 8.50
CA ASP A 129 2.78 20.89 8.16
C ASP A 129 2.71 19.93 6.96
N ILE A 130 1.60 19.93 6.22
CA ILE A 130 1.37 19.06 5.07
C ILE A 130 1.54 19.85 3.77
N ASP A 131 2.26 19.27 2.82
CA ASP A 131 2.08 19.55 1.40
C ASP A 131 1.39 18.35 0.74
N LEU A 132 0.32 18.58 -0.02
CA LEU A 132 -0.43 17.55 -0.72
C LEU A 132 -0.68 17.97 -2.16
N LEU A 133 -0.19 17.15 -3.09
CA LEU A 133 -0.21 17.42 -4.51
C LEU A 133 -0.92 16.30 -5.29
N GLU A 134 -1.34 16.61 -6.51
CA GLU A 134 -1.88 15.66 -7.47
C GLU A 134 -1.29 15.82 -8.87
N LEU A 135 -1.36 14.75 -9.67
CA LEU A 135 -0.89 14.72 -11.06
C LEU A 135 0.56 15.22 -11.19
N GLY A 136 0.83 16.17 -12.09
CA GLY A 136 2.16 16.74 -12.32
C GLY A 136 2.62 17.74 -11.26
N GLY A 137 2.07 17.72 -10.05
CA GLY A 137 2.40 18.67 -8.98
C GLY A 137 1.40 19.79 -8.78
N SER A 138 0.14 19.60 -9.20
CA SER A 138 -0.95 20.53 -8.89
C SER A 138 -1.22 20.55 -7.38
N VAL A 139 -1.36 21.74 -6.81
CA VAL A 139 -1.55 21.93 -5.37
C VAL A 139 -2.98 21.58 -4.96
N ILE A 140 -3.14 20.60 -4.07
CA ILE A 140 -4.37 20.41 -3.29
C ILE A 140 -4.27 21.24 -2.01
N TYR A 141 -3.13 21.17 -1.32
CA TYR A 141 -2.83 21.92 -0.10
C TYR A 141 -1.31 22.14 0.04
N GLY A 142 -0.91 23.25 0.66
CA GLY A 142 0.50 23.58 0.89
C GLY A 142 1.19 24.20 -0.35
N ASN A 143 2.43 23.78 -0.60
CA ASN A 143 3.33 24.31 -1.63
C ASN A 143 3.91 23.18 -2.52
N ASN A 144 4.27 23.49 -3.77
CA ASN A 144 4.81 22.52 -4.74
C ASN A 144 6.23 22.84 -5.26
N GLU A 145 6.87 23.90 -4.79
CA GLU A 145 8.17 24.38 -5.30
C GLU A 145 9.24 23.29 -5.20
N ASP A 146 9.36 22.64 -4.05
CA ASP A 146 10.33 21.55 -3.82
C ASP A 146 10.07 20.36 -4.75
N PHE A 147 8.80 20.04 -5.05
CA PHE A 147 8.48 18.98 -5.99
C PHE A 147 8.85 19.35 -7.43
N LEU A 148 8.56 20.58 -7.84
CA LEU A 148 8.91 21.05 -9.19
C LEU A 148 10.43 21.10 -9.37
N GLN A 149 11.19 21.51 -8.35
CA GLN A 149 12.66 21.45 -8.34
C GLN A 149 13.17 20.01 -8.41
N LEU A 150 12.56 19.07 -7.67
CA LEU A 150 12.91 17.65 -7.75
C LEU A 150 12.68 17.09 -9.16
N VAL A 151 11.54 17.38 -9.77
CA VAL A 151 11.21 16.90 -11.13
C VAL A 151 12.17 17.48 -12.16
N ASP A 152 12.48 18.78 -12.08
CA ASP A 152 13.46 19.42 -12.97
C ASP A 152 14.86 18.81 -12.82
N PHE A 153 15.29 18.56 -11.57
CA PHE A 153 16.55 17.88 -11.27
C PHE A 153 16.59 16.47 -11.86
N ILE A 154 15.56 15.64 -11.66
CA ILE A 154 15.47 14.28 -12.23
C ILE A 154 15.50 14.32 -13.77
N ASN A 155 14.88 15.34 -14.36
CA ASN A 155 14.82 15.48 -15.81
C ASN A 155 16.21 15.78 -16.40
N THR A 156 16.97 16.67 -15.75
CA THR A 156 18.21 17.26 -16.28
C THR A 156 19.50 16.61 -15.77
N ALA A 157 19.52 16.08 -14.54
CA ALA A 157 20.70 15.48 -13.93
C ALA A 157 20.95 14.04 -14.41
N ASP A 158 22.22 13.65 -14.41
CA ASP A 158 22.63 12.26 -14.60
C ASP A 158 22.56 11.50 -13.27
N LEU A 159 21.56 10.63 -13.13
CA LEU A 159 21.35 9.84 -11.91
C LEU A 159 22.32 8.65 -11.79
N SER A 160 23.16 8.37 -12.79
CA SER A 160 24.27 7.42 -12.63
C SER A 160 25.39 7.96 -11.74
N VAL A 161 25.42 9.28 -11.53
CA VAL A 161 26.29 9.93 -10.54
C VAL A 161 25.71 9.71 -9.14
N PRO A 162 26.42 9.04 -8.21
CA PRO A 162 25.88 8.68 -6.90
C PRO A 162 25.32 9.87 -6.10
N ALA A 163 25.98 11.02 -6.13
CA ALA A 163 25.52 12.22 -5.43
C ALA A 163 24.14 12.69 -5.91
N ASN A 164 23.86 12.61 -7.21
CA ASN A 164 22.57 12.99 -7.78
C ASN A 164 21.47 11.99 -7.40
N TYR A 165 21.79 10.69 -7.42
CA TYR A 165 20.87 9.66 -6.96
C TYR A 165 20.51 9.84 -5.47
N TYR A 166 21.51 10.06 -4.61
CA TYR A 166 21.28 10.25 -3.17
C TYR A 166 20.57 11.56 -2.85
N TYR A 167 20.75 12.61 -3.66
CA TYR A 167 19.91 13.80 -3.57
C TYR A 167 18.43 13.44 -3.77
N VAL A 168 18.09 12.74 -4.86
CA VAL A 168 16.72 12.29 -5.12
C VAL A 168 16.19 11.39 -4.00
N ALA A 169 16.99 10.42 -3.53
CA ALA A 169 16.64 9.54 -2.42
C ALA A 169 16.38 10.29 -1.09
N GLY A 170 16.98 11.47 -0.92
CA GLY A 170 16.72 12.35 0.22
C GLY A 170 15.41 13.16 0.10
N GLN A 171 14.89 13.35 -1.11
CA GLN A 171 13.66 14.12 -1.37
C GLN A 171 12.40 13.26 -1.40
N MET A 172 12.52 11.96 -1.68
CA MET A 172 11.38 11.05 -1.78
C MET A 172 11.64 9.72 -1.10
N ASP A 173 10.58 9.10 -0.59
CA ASP A 173 10.65 7.79 0.03
C ASP A 173 10.65 6.70 -1.04
N LEU A 174 11.82 6.13 -1.31
CA LEU A 174 12.00 5.16 -2.40
C LEU A 174 11.31 3.81 -2.11
N ASP A 175 11.18 3.41 -0.84
CA ASP A 175 10.50 2.17 -0.46
C ASP A 175 8.98 2.30 -0.67
N ASN A 176 8.42 3.43 -0.20
CA ASN A 176 7.02 3.77 -0.46
C ASN A 176 6.73 3.87 -1.97
N PHE A 177 7.61 4.54 -2.74
CA PHE A 177 7.44 4.68 -4.18
C PHE A 177 7.53 3.32 -4.91
N ALA A 178 8.47 2.46 -4.53
CA ALA A 178 8.58 1.11 -5.09
C ALA A 178 7.33 0.27 -4.83
N LEU A 179 6.80 0.30 -3.60
CA LEU A 179 5.56 -0.39 -3.25
C LEU A 179 4.34 0.18 -4.00
N TYR A 180 4.23 1.51 -4.09
CA TYR A 180 3.16 2.18 -4.82
C TYR A 180 3.14 1.75 -6.29
N GLN A 181 4.32 1.77 -6.94
CA GLN A 181 4.48 1.34 -8.33
C GLN A 181 4.12 -0.15 -8.51
N ALA A 182 4.66 -1.02 -7.65
CA ALA A 182 4.36 -2.45 -7.69
C ALA A 182 2.85 -2.72 -7.54
N SER A 183 2.18 -1.99 -6.64
CA SER A 183 0.73 -2.12 -6.42
C SER A 183 -0.08 -1.70 -7.64
N GLN A 184 0.17 -0.51 -8.19
CA GLN A 184 -0.55 -0.01 -9.38
C GLN A 184 -0.36 -0.95 -10.59
N ILE A 185 0.86 -1.43 -10.80
CA ILE A 185 1.21 -2.35 -11.89
C ILE A 185 0.55 -3.73 -11.68
N TYR A 186 0.61 -4.29 -10.47
CA TYR A 186 -0.07 -5.55 -10.16
C TYR A 186 -1.57 -5.45 -10.41
N PHE A 187 -2.18 -4.33 -10.01
CA PHE A 187 -3.62 -4.08 -10.14
C PHE A 187 -4.09 -3.90 -11.57
N ASP A 188 -3.19 -3.67 -12.52
CA ASP A 188 -3.52 -3.24 -13.88
C ASP A 188 -4.38 -1.96 -13.88
N ASN A 189 -4.02 -0.98 -13.04
CA ASN A 189 -4.73 0.29 -13.01
C ASN A 189 -4.31 1.16 -14.20
N THR A 190 -5.09 1.11 -15.28
CA THR A 190 -4.82 1.81 -16.54
C THR A 190 -5.38 3.24 -16.60
N ASP A 191 -6.04 3.71 -15.55
CA ASP A 191 -6.38 5.14 -15.36
C ASP A 191 -5.32 5.87 -14.51
N TRP A 192 -4.23 5.18 -14.18
CA TRP A 192 -2.95 5.71 -13.70
C TRP A 192 -1.92 5.48 -14.83
N PRO A 193 -0.76 6.19 -14.95
CA PRO A 193 -0.25 7.26 -14.10
C PRO A 193 -0.66 8.68 -14.51
N GLY A 194 -1.31 8.87 -15.66
CA GLY A 194 -1.76 10.19 -16.12
C GLY A 194 -2.96 10.76 -15.35
N ASN A 195 -3.61 9.92 -14.54
CA ASN A 195 -4.69 10.27 -13.63
C ASN A 195 -4.55 9.42 -12.33
N ASN A 196 -5.44 9.60 -11.35
CA ASN A 196 -5.45 8.89 -10.05
C ASN A 196 -4.08 8.87 -9.33
N LEU A 197 -3.39 10.01 -9.36
CA LEU A 197 -2.07 10.21 -8.77
C LEU A 197 -2.10 11.34 -7.75
N LYS A 198 -1.76 11.01 -6.51
CA LYS A 198 -1.62 11.91 -5.37
C LYS A 198 -0.42 11.51 -4.54
N PHE A 199 0.22 12.50 -3.96
CA PHE A 199 1.39 12.33 -3.13
C PHE A 199 1.51 13.54 -2.21
N GLY A 200 2.10 13.32 -1.05
CA GLY A 200 2.28 14.38 -0.07
C GLY A 200 3.56 14.21 0.70
N ARG A 201 3.86 15.18 1.54
CA ARG A 201 4.96 15.13 2.49
C ARG A 201 4.59 15.89 3.75
N LYS A 202 5.28 15.54 4.85
CA LYS A 202 5.51 16.49 5.93
C LYS A 202 6.45 17.56 5.38
N LYS A 203 6.27 18.84 5.70
CA LYS A 203 7.25 19.88 5.37
C LYS A 203 8.63 19.46 5.87
N GLU A 204 9.66 19.70 5.06
CA GLU A 204 11.04 19.23 5.30
C GLU A 204 11.23 17.70 5.31
N GLY A 205 10.15 16.92 5.08
CA GLY A 205 10.17 15.48 4.94
C GLY A 205 10.22 15.02 3.47
N ARG A 206 10.16 13.70 3.28
CA ARG A 206 10.19 13.05 1.97
C ARG A 206 8.81 12.98 1.34
N TRP A 207 8.74 13.12 0.02
CA TRP A 207 7.54 12.85 -0.77
C TRP A 207 7.17 11.36 -0.70
N ARG A 208 5.88 11.10 -0.44
CA ARG A 208 5.27 9.77 -0.35
C ARG A 208 3.99 9.72 -1.19
N TRP A 209 3.82 8.65 -1.95
CA TRP A 209 2.68 8.43 -2.84
C TRP A 209 1.54 7.76 -2.11
N ILE A 210 0.32 8.17 -2.46
CA ILE A 210 -0.91 7.73 -1.82
C ILE A 210 -1.63 6.80 -2.81
N LEU A 211 -1.95 5.59 -2.37
CA LEU A 211 -2.76 4.64 -3.14
C LEU A 211 -4.24 4.98 -2.98
N PHE A 212 -4.92 5.26 -4.10
CA PHE A 212 -6.35 5.55 -4.14
C PHE A 212 -6.90 5.38 -5.55
N ASP A 213 -8.23 5.26 -5.66
CA ASP A 213 -8.97 5.21 -6.93
C ASP A 213 -8.42 4.13 -7.88
N VAL A 214 -8.49 2.89 -7.42
CA VAL A 214 -7.96 1.71 -8.10
C VAL A 214 -9.06 0.82 -8.70
N ASP A 215 -10.33 1.28 -8.71
CA ASP A 215 -11.42 0.51 -9.32
C ASP A 215 -11.28 0.28 -10.83
N PHE A 216 -10.38 0.98 -11.52
CA PHE A 216 -10.07 0.71 -12.93
C PHE A 216 -9.29 -0.60 -13.14
N GLY A 217 -8.75 -1.18 -12.07
CA GLY A 217 -7.96 -2.40 -12.11
C GLY A 217 -8.75 -3.71 -12.02
N PHE A 218 -8.01 -4.82 -11.97
CA PHE A 218 -8.54 -6.17 -11.73
C PHE A 218 -9.56 -6.65 -12.77
N GLY A 219 -9.37 -6.25 -14.03
CA GLY A 219 -10.18 -6.73 -15.16
C GLY A 219 -11.63 -6.24 -15.17
N ILE A 220 -11.88 -5.01 -14.68
CA ILE A 220 -13.22 -4.40 -14.69
C ILE A 220 -13.83 -4.30 -16.10
N TRP A 221 -13.01 -4.06 -17.14
CA TRP A 221 -13.47 -3.91 -18.53
C TRP A 221 -13.34 -5.19 -19.36
N ASN A 222 -12.40 -6.06 -19.00
CA ASN A 222 -12.12 -7.31 -19.70
C ASN A 222 -11.48 -8.31 -18.72
N SER A 223 -12.07 -9.49 -18.60
CA SER A 223 -11.59 -10.53 -17.68
C SER A 223 -10.20 -11.07 -18.03
N LEU A 224 -9.69 -10.83 -19.24
CA LEU A 224 -8.35 -11.23 -19.68
C LEU A 224 -7.25 -10.18 -19.41
N ASN A 225 -7.60 -9.05 -18.79
CA ASN A 225 -6.65 -7.97 -18.48
C ASN A 225 -5.52 -8.39 -17.54
N TYR A 226 -5.61 -9.56 -16.88
CA TYR A 226 -4.48 -10.11 -16.13
C TYR A 226 -3.23 -10.34 -17.01
N THR A 227 -3.39 -10.36 -18.34
CA THR A 227 -2.30 -10.47 -19.32
C THR A 227 -1.65 -9.13 -19.73
N ASN A 228 -2.21 -7.99 -19.31
CA ASN A 228 -1.72 -6.67 -19.72
C ASN A 228 -0.33 -6.39 -19.15
N ASN A 229 0.62 -5.95 -20.00
CA ASN A 229 1.94 -5.54 -19.54
C ASN A 229 1.91 -4.10 -18.99
N THR A 230 1.40 -3.96 -17.78
CA THR A 230 1.26 -2.66 -17.09
C THR A 230 2.61 -2.10 -16.65
N LEU A 231 3.66 -2.94 -16.55
CA LEU A 231 5.03 -2.49 -16.28
C LEU A 231 5.60 -1.73 -17.49
N ALA A 232 5.46 -2.26 -18.70
CA ALA A 232 5.86 -1.58 -19.93
C ALA A 232 5.09 -0.28 -20.10
N PHE A 233 3.79 -0.29 -19.79
CA PHE A 233 2.98 0.91 -19.76
C PHE A 233 3.49 1.94 -18.73
N ALA A 234 3.85 1.53 -17.50
CA ALA A 234 4.47 2.41 -16.50
C ALA A 234 5.86 2.94 -16.89
N LEU A 235 6.53 2.29 -17.84
CA LEU A 235 7.86 2.66 -18.35
C LEU A 235 7.80 3.38 -19.72
N GLU A 236 6.63 3.59 -20.30
CA GLU A 236 6.48 4.17 -21.64
C GLU A 236 6.96 5.63 -21.67
N PRO A 237 7.99 5.96 -22.47
CA PRO A 237 8.53 7.31 -22.54
C PRO A 237 7.62 8.33 -23.23
N ASN A 238 6.80 7.89 -24.18
CA ASN A 238 6.10 8.75 -25.14
C ASN A 238 4.60 8.42 -25.25
N GLY A 239 3.95 8.14 -24.12
CA GLY A 239 2.53 7.80 -24.12
C GLY A 239 1.62 9.01 -24.44
N PRO A 240 0.32 8.77 -24.70
CA PRO A 240 -0.65 9.80 -25.03
C PRO A 240 -1.00 10.69 -23.84
N GLY A 241 -1.62 11.85 -24.08
CA GLY A 241 -2.03 12.78 -23.00
C GLY A 241 -2.89 12.15 -21.88
N TRP A 242 -3.75 11.21 -22.23
CA TRP A 242 -4.43 10.28 -21.31
C TRP A 242 -4.40 8.89 -21.95
N PRO A 243 -4.22 7.80 -21.17
CA PRO A 243 -4.00 7.77 -19.72
C PRO A 243 -2.53 7.90 -19.27
N ASN A 244 -1.59 8.13 -20.19
CA ASN A 244 -0.16 7.93 -19.90
C ASN A 244 0.76 9.00 -20.52
N PRO A 245 0.66 10.27 -20.10
CA PRO A 245 1.47 11.35 -20.65
C PRO A 245 2.95 11.21 -20.26
N PRO A 246 3.92 11.72 -21.06
CA PRO A 246 5.35 11.52 -20.80
C PRO A 246 5.87 11.97 -19.43
N TRP A 247 5.20 12.95 -18.80
CA TRP A 247 5.56 13.46 -17.47
C TRP A 247 5.24 12.47 -16.35
N SER A 248 4.21 11.63 -16.50
CA SER A 248 3.70 10.81 -15.41
C SER A 248 4.55 9.56 -15.15
N THR A 249 5.31 9.10 -16.14
CA THR A 249 6.25 7.98 -16.00
C THR A 249 7.70 8.42 -15.78
N LEU A 250 8.01 9.72 -15.89
CA LEU A 250 9.38 10.25 -15.86
C LEU A 250 10.19 9.78 -14.66
N ILE A 251 9.67 9.97 -13.44
CA ILE A 251 10.37 9.63 -12.19
C ILE A 251 10.68 8.13 -12.16
N PHE A 252 9.69 7.29 -12.48
CA PHE A 252 9.86 5.84 -12.46
C PHE A 252 10.90 5.38 -13.48
N ARG A 253 10.80 5.82 -14.74
CA ARG A 253 11.78 5.48 -15.79
C ARG A 253 13.20 5.87 -15.42
N LYS A 254 13.38 7.08 -14.87
CA LYS A 254 14.70 7.62 -14.49
C LYS A 254 15.32 6.85 -13.33
N LEU A 255 14.51 6.46 -12.35
CA LEU A 255 14.97 5.67 -11.20
C LEU A 255 15.23 4.21 -11.58
N THR A 256 14.37 3.56 -12.37
CA THR A 256 14.58 2.15 -12.80
C THR A 256 15.78 1.97 -13.73
N ALA A 257 16.28 3.05 -14.35
CA ALA A 257 17.55 3.01 -15.07
C ALA A 257 18.75 2.83 -14.12
N GLN A 258 18.60 3.14 -12.83
CA GLN A 258 19.63 2.96 -11.81
C GLN A 258 19.49 1.59 -11.16
N THR A 259 20.56 0.79 -11.20
CA THR A 259 20.56 -0.60 -10.69
C THR A 259 20.11 -0.68 -9.22
N THR A 260 20.50 0.30 -8.38
CA THR A 260 20.10 0.35 -6.98
C THR A 260 18.58 0.41 -6.81
N PHE A 261 17.91 1.36 -7.46
CA PHE A 261 16.44 1.46 -7.37
C PHE A 261 15.74 0.34 -8.14
N ARG A 262 16.26 -0.07 -9.30
CA ARG A 262 15.72 -1.21 -10.04
C ARG A 262 15.66 -2.46 -9.16
N ASN A 263 16.75 -2.77 -8.45
CA ASN A 263 16.80 -3.92 -7.57
C ASN A 263 15.86 -3.75 -6.37
N LEU A 264 15.75 -2.56 -5.80
CA LEU A 264 14.74 -2.25 -4.76
C LEU A 264 13.32 -2.52 -5.28
N PHE A 265 12.97 -2.01 -6.46
CA PHE A 265 11.66 -2.19 -7.06
C PHE A 265 11.36 -3.68 -7.34
N VAL A 266 12.30 -4.39 -7.97
CA VAL A 266 12.12 -5.81 -8.31
C VAL A 266 11.99 -6.66 -7.04
N ASN A 267 12.85 -6.45 -6.04
CA ASN A 267 12.75 -7.15 -4.76
C ASN A 267 11.46 -6.81 -4.02
N ARG A 268 11.05 -5.53 -4.02
CA ARG A 268 9.80 -5.14 -3.39
C ARG A 268 8.61 -5.80 -4.07
N PHE A 269 8.61 -5.89 -5.40
CA PHE A 269 7.54 -6.57 -6.14
C PHE A 269 7.55 -8.08 -5.87
N ALA A 270 8.73 -8.71 -5.86
CA ALA A 270 8.87 -10.13 -5.49
C ALA A 270 8.34 -10.41 -4.08
N ASP A 271 8.68 -9.56 -3.10
CA ASP A 271 8.19 -9.67 -1.73
C ASP A 271 6.65 -9.63 -1.66
N GLU A 272 6.02 -8.71 -2.39
CA GLU A 272 4.55 -8.62 -2.42
C GLU A 272 3.92 -9.84 -3.15
N LEU A 273 4.55 -10.34 -4.23
CA LEU A 273 4.14 -11.57 -4.93
C LEU A 273 4.28 -12.84 -4.08
N ASN A 274 5.23 -12.87 -3.16
CA ASN A 274 5.43 -13.96 -2.21
C ASN A 274 4.67 -13.76 -0.88
N SER A 275 3.88 -12.67 -0.78
CA SER A 275 3.12 -12.35 0.43
C SER A 275 1.69 -11.92 0.13
N ARG A 276 1.40 -10.62 0.02
CA ARG A 276 0.03 -10.08 -0.10
C ARG A 276 -0.66 -10.46 -1.41
N PHE A 277 0.10 -10.68 -2.47
CA PHE A 277 -0.41 -10.98 -3.81
C PHE A 277 -0.40 -12.48 -4.15
N LEU A 278 -0.22 -13.34 -3.14
CA LEU A 278 -0.44 -14.78 -3.30
C LEU A 278 -1.91 -15.04 -3.74
N PRO A 279 -2.15 -15.87 -4.76
CA PRO A 279 -3.49 -16.16 -5.29
C PRO A 279 -4.54 -16.49 -4.22
N GLU A 280 -4.15 -17.29 -3.22
CA GLU A 280 -5.02 -17.74 -2.14
C GLU A 280 -5.40 -16.56 -1.24
N ARG A 281 -4.44 -15.72 -0.86
CA ARG A 281 -4.69 -14.55 0.00
C ARG A 281 -5.54 -13.50 -0.70
N VAL A 282 -5.29 -13.27 -1.99
CA VAL A 282 -6.12 -12.36 -2.79
C VAL A 282 -7.55 -12.87 -2.89
N SER A 283 -7.72 -14.17 -3.16
CA SER A 283 -9.03 -14.81 -3.25
C SER A 283 -9.79 -14.77 -1.92
N GLU A 284 -9.13 -15.12 -0.82
CA GLU A 284 -9.70 -15.08 0.53
C GLU A 284 -10.10 -13.66 0.94
N HIS A 285 -9.27 -12.67 0.61
CA HIS A 285 -9.59 -11.27 0.87
C HIS A 285 -10.85 -10.82 0.11
N ILE A 286 -10.95 -11.14 -1.19
CA ILE A 286 -12.12 -10.83 -2.01
C ILE A 286 -13.36 -11.53 -1.47
N ASP A 287 -13.27 -12.82 -1.13
CA ASP A 287 -14.40 -13.59 -0.57
C ASP A 287 -14.90 -12.96 0.74
N THR A 288 -13.98 -12.59 1.64
CA THR A 288 -14.32 -11.93 2.91
C THR A 288 -15.13 -10.65 2.68
N LEU A 289 -14.73 -9.81 1.73
CA LEU A 289 -15.45 -8.57 1.44
C LEU A 289 -16.79 -8.82 0.74
N ALA A 290 -16.84 -9.78 -0.18
CA ALA A 290 -18.05 -10.15 -0.89
C ALA A 290 -19.10 -10.71 0.07
N THR A 291 -18.71 -11.62 0.97
CA THR A 291 -19.59 -12.17 2.01
C THR A 291 -20.17 -11.08 2.91
N ARG A 292 -19.36 -10.06 3.26
CA ARG A 292 -19.81 -8.97 4.14
C ARG A 292 -20.99 -8.18 3.55
N ILE A 293 -21.06 -8.02 2.23
CA ILE A 293 -22.12 -7.24 1.57
C ILE A 293 -23.17 -8.10 0.87
N ALA A 294 -22.98 -9.43 0.79
CA ALA A 294 -23.78 -10.33 -0.03
C ALA A 294 -25.30 -10.24 0.23
N ASN A 295 -25.72 -10.10 1.49
CA ASN A 295 -27.13 -9.99 1.85
C ASN A 295 -27.77 -8.66 1.43
N GLU A 296 -26.96 -7.62 1.26
CA GLU A 296 -27.41 -6.28 0.92
C GLU A 296 -27.47 -6.07 -0.60
N ILE A 297 -26.70 -6.86 -1.37
CA ILE A 297 -26.63 -6.76 -2.83
C ILE A 297 -28.00 -6.90 -3.51
N PRO A 298 -28.88 -7.89 -3.19
CA PRO A 298 -30.19 -7.99 -3.81
C PRO A 298 -31.02 -6.70 -3.70
N VAL A 299 -31.04 -6.07 -2.52
CA VAL A 299 -31.83 -4.85 -2.27
C VAL A 299 -31.20 -3.64 -2.97
N HIS A 300 -29.86 -3.57 -3.06
CA HIS A 300 -29.17 -2.58 -3.89
C HIS A 300 -29.57 -2.71 -5.37
N LEU A 301 -29.54 -3.94 -5.90
CA LEU A 301 -29.84 -4.24 -7.31
C LEU A 301 -31.32 -4.04 -7.64
N ASP A 302 -32.24 -4.28 -6.70
CA ASP A 302 -33.66 -3.98 -6.89
C ASP A 302 -33.89 -2.47 -7.12
N ARG A 303 -33.08 -1.62 -6.48
CA ARG A 303 -33.16 -0.17 -6.64
C ARG A 303 -32.45 0.33 -7.90
N TRP A 304 -31.23 -0.12 -8.14
CA TRP A 304 -30.33 0.44 -9.17
C TRP A 304 -30.25 -0.41 -10.45
N GLY A 305 -30.96 -1.53 -10.50
CA GLY A 305 -30.94 -2.50 -11.58
C GLY A 305 -29.75 -3.46 -11.50
N GLY A 306 -29.76 -4.51 -12.33
CA GLY A 306 -28.68 -5.50 -12.39
C GLY A 306 -29.15 -6.90 -11.99
N SER A 307 -28.22 -7.81 -11.75
CA SER A 307 -28.56 -9.17 -11.32
C SER A 307 -27.52 -9.75 -10.38
N PHE A 308 -27.99 -10.52 -9.39
CA PHE A 308 -27.09 -11.18 -8.44
C PHE A 308 -26.12 -12.15 -9.12
N GLY A 309 -26.56 -12.84 -10.18
CA GLY A 309 -25.70 -13.70 -10.98
C GLY A 309 -24.59 -12.93 -11.70
N TYR A 310 -24.88 -11.73 -12.22
CA TYR A 310 -23.85 -10.85 -12.78
C TYR A 310 -22.86 -10.41 -11.70
N TRP A 311 -23.33 -9.94 -10.54
CA TRP A 311 -22.46 -9.58 -9.41
C TRP A 311 -21.52 -10.73 -9.03
N LEU A 312 -22.05 -11.95 -8.87
CA LEU A 312 -21.24 -13.13 -8.53
C LEU A 312 -20.19 -13.46 -9.60
N ASN A 313 -20.53 -13.33 -10.88
CA ASN A 313 -19.58 -13.51 -11.98
C ASN A 313 -18.45 -12.47 -11.93
N GLN A 314 -18.75 -11.23 -11.56
CA GLN A 314 -17.75 -10.17 -11.49
C GLN A 314 -16.81 -10.32 -10.29
N VAL A 315 -17.33 -10.77 -9.15
CA VAL A 315 -16.51 -11.21 -8.01
C VAL A 315 -15.60 -12.36 -8.42
N THR A 316 -16.13 -13.35 -9.16
CA THR A 316 -15.34 -14.48 -9.69
C THR A 316 -14.25 -14.01 -10.64
N ASN A 317 -14.53 -13.05 -11.52
CA ASN A 317 -13.54 -12.48 -12.45
C ASN A 317 -12.38 -11.80 -11.71
N MET A 318 -12.64 -11.10 -10.60
CA MET A 318 -11.57 -10.53 -9.77
C MET A 318 -10.65 -11.61 -9.19
N LYS A 319 -11.21 -12.74 -8.75
CA LYS A 319 -10.43 -13.88 -8.23
C LYS A 319 -9.61 -14.54 -9.33
N ILE A 320 -10.18 -14.72 -10.52
CA ILE A 320 -9.45 -15.21 -11.69
C ILE A 320 -8.28 -14.29 -12.03
N PHE A 321 -8.51 -12.97 -12.02
CA PHE A 321 -7.44 -11.99 -12.23
C PHE A 321 -6.32 -12.19 -11.21
N GLY A 322 -6.62 -12.17 -9.90
CA GLY A 322 -5.63 -12.34 -8.84
C GLY A 322 -4.84 -13.65 -8.92
N ASN A 323 -5.48 -14.73 -9.37
CA ASN A 323 -4.85 -16.03 -9.56
C ASN A 323 -3.90 -16.09 -10.77
N GLN A 324 -4.27 -15.46 -11.90
CA GLN A 324 -3.47 -15.51 -13.12
C GLN A 324 -2.35 -14.46 -13.14
N ARG A 325 -2.59 -13.29 -12.54
CA ARG A 325 -1.72 -12.10 -12.64
C ARG A 325 -0.26 -12.33 -12.21
N PRO A 326 0.06 -13.04 -11.11
CA PRO A 326 1.44 -13.21 -10.65
C PRO A 326 2.39 -13.80 -11.71
N GLY A 327 1.92 -14.77 -12.50
CA GLY A 327 2.73 -15.39 -13.54
C GLY A 327 3.11 -14.43 -14.67
N TYR A 328 2.15 -13.61 -15.11
CA TYR A 328 2.38 -12.58 -16.14
C TYR A 328 3.34 -11.50 -15.64
N ILE A 329 3.15 -11.01 -14.41
CA ILE A 329 4.04 -10.00 -13.82
C ILE A 329 5.49 -10.49 -13.73
N LYS A 330 5.72 -11.75 -13.33
CA LYS A 330 7.08 -12.32 -13.33
C LYS A 330 7.69 -12.29 -14.73
N GLY A 331 6.93 -12.69 -15.75
CA GLY A 331 7.36 -12.63 -17.15
C GLY A 331 7.66 -11.19 -17.63
N ASP A 332 6.81 -10.23 -17.26
CA ASP A 332 6.98 -8.83 -17.60
C ASP A 332 8.23 -8.23 -16.95
N ILE A 333 8.52 -8.56 -15.69
CA ILE A 333 9.75 -8.14 -14.98
C ILE A 333 11.00 -8.71 -15.67
N LEU A 334 11.00 -10.01 -16.00
CA LEU A 334 12.12 -10.64 -16.72
C LEU A 334 12.39 -9.90 -18.04
N SER A 335 11.34 -9.67 -18.83
CA SER A 335 11.43 -9.03 -20.14
C SER A 335 11.88 -7.57 -20.04
N ALA A 336 11.27 -6.78 -19.15
CA ALA A 336 11.52 -5.34 -19.04
C ALA A 336 12.95 -5.02 -18.60
N PHE A 337 13.55 -5.87 -17.76
CA PHE A 337 14.89 -5.62 -17.20
C PHE A 337 15.96 -6.57 -17.75
N GLY A 338 15.61 -7.46 -18.69
CA GLY A 338 16.53 -8.41 -19.29
C GLY A 338 17.10 -9.44 -18.30
N LEU A 339 16.32 -9.81 -17.28
CA LEU A 339 16.75 -10.74 -16.24
C LEU A 339 16.66 -12.19 -16.75
N PRO A 340 17.63 -13.07 -16.47
CA PRO A 340 17.66 -14.41 -17.08
C PRO A 340 16.52 -15.33 -16.64
N ALA A 341 16.21 -15.35 -15.34
CA ALA A 341 15.23 -16.22 -14.72
C ALA A 341 14.85 -15.72 -13.32
N TYR A 342 13.85 -16.35 -12.71
CA TYR A 342 13.64 -16.31 -11.26
C TYR A 342 13.75 -17.72 -10.71
N HIS A 343 14.11 -17.84 -9.44
CA HIS A 343 14.29 -19.12 -8.76
C HIS A 343 13.66 -19.08 -7.38
N GLN A 344 13.25 -20.25 -6.91
CA GLN A 344 12.63 -20.41 -5.61
C GLN A 344 13.68 -20.40 -4.49
N LEU A 345 13.48 -19.55 -3.49
CA LEU A 345 14.11 -19.63 -2.18
C LEU A 345 13.16 -20.36 -1.23
N THR A 346 13.67 -21.36 -0.53
CA THR A 346 12.99 -22.04 0.57
C THR A 346 13.69 -21.70 1.88
N ILE A 347 12.91 -21.32 2.90
CA ILE A 347 13.36 -21.10 4.27
C ILE A 347 12.73 -22.16 5.17
N GLU A 348 13.57 -22.90 5.89
CA GLU A 348 13.15 -23.93 6.84
C GLU A 348 13.61 -23.55 8.25
N ILE A 349 12.68 -23.29 9.17
CA ILE A 349 12.96 -22.91 10.55
C ILE A 349 12.52 -24.07 11.43
N GLU A 350 13.49 -24.82 11.96
CA GLU A 350 13.22 -26.02 12.78
C GLU A 350 12.39 -25.69 14.02
N ASN A 351 12.73 -24.60 14.71
CA ASN A 351 12.01 -24.13 15.88
C ASN A 351 11.76 -22.61 15.82
N PRO A 352 10.55 -22.15 15.41
CA PRO A 352 10.18 -20.74 15.36
C PRO A 352 10.20 -19.97 16.70
N GLU A 353 10.29 -20.68 17.82
CA GLU A 353 10.44 -20.08 19.16
C GLU A 353 11.87 -19.62 19.43
N GLU A 354 12.86 -20.07 18.65
CA GLU A 354 14.28 -19.71 18.82
C GLU A 354 14.70 -18.52 17.97
N GLY A 355 13.96 -18.25 16.90
CA GLY A 355 14.30 -17.19 15.96
C GLY A 355 13.37 -17.16 14.76
N PHE A 356 13.65 -16.24 13.85
CA PHE A 356 12.91 -16.06 12.60
C PHE A 356 13.86 -15.55 11.50
N VAL A 357 13.38 -15.50 10.25
CA VAL A 357 14.18 -15.00 9.11
C VAL A 357 13.53 -13.76 8.53
N GLN A 358 14.33 -12.75 8.22
CA GLN A 358 13.95 -11.63 7.38
C GLN A 358 14.47 -11.86 5.97
N VAL A 359 13.60 -11.80 4.96
CA VAL A 359 13.97 -11.83 3.55
C VAL A 359 13.53 -10.51 2.93
N ASN A 360 14.48 -9.64 2.60
CA ASN A 360 14.20 -8.25 2.20
C ASN A 360 13.23 -7.57 3.18
N SER A 361 12.01 -7.24 2.74
CA SER A 361 10.97 -6.63 3.57
C SER A 361 10.06 -7.64 4.29
N LEU A 362 10.16 -8.94 3.96
CA LEU A 362 9.34 -10.00 4.55
C LEU A 362 9.92 -10.50 5.86
N THR A 363 9.03 -10.76 6.82
CA THR A 363 9.37 -11.41 8.10
C THR A 363 8.74 -12.80 8.13
N ILE A 364 9.57 -13.82 8.05
CA ILE A 364 9.19 -15.23 7.96
C ILE A 364 9.28 -15.85 9.35
N LYS A 365 8.12 -16.16 9.95
CA LYS A 365 8.00 -16.73 11.30
C LYS A 365 7.49 -18.17 11.30
N GLU A 366 6.97 -18.62 10.17
CA GLU A 366 6.51 -19.97 9.93
C GLU A 366 7.69 -20.95 9.81
N ALA A 367 7.44 -22.22 10.16
CA ALA A 367 8.46 -23.27 10.11
C ALA A 367 8.95 -23.59 8.69
N ALA A 368 8.14 -23.33 7.67
CA ALA A 368 8.51 -23.50 6.27
C ALA A 368 7.88 -22.40 5.43
N TRP A 369 8.70 -21.79 4.58
CA TRP A 369 8.28 -20.75 3.64
C TRP A 369 9.01 -20.92 2.31
N HIS A 370 8.38 -20.50 1.22
CA HIS A 370 9.04 -20.41 -0.07
C HIS A 370 8.57 -19.17 -0.83
N GLY A 371 9.43 -18.66 -1.69
CA GLY A 371 9.13 -17.52 -2.55
C GLY A 371 10.07 -17.45 -3.75
N ASP A 372 9.60 -16.85 -4.84
CA ASP A 372 10.40 -16.69 -6.05
C ASP A 372 11.11 -15.34 -6.05
N TYR A 373 12.39 -15.34 -6.41
CA TYR A 373 13.23 -14.15 -6.53
C TYR A 373 14.02 -14.17 -7.83
N PHE A 374 14.33 -12.99 -8.36
CA PHE A 374 14.91 -12.82 -9.69
C PHE A 374 16.43 -12.94 -9.67
N GLN A 375 16.98 -13.64 -10.66
CA GLN A 375 18.43 -13.73 -10.89
C GLN A 375 18.99 -12.35 -11.27
N GLU A 376 20.24 -12.07 -10.88
CA GLU A 376 20.94 -10.79 -11.01
C GLU A 376 20.35 -9.64 -10.19
N VAL A 377 19.41 -9.96 -9.29
CA VAL A 377 18.81 -9.03 -8.32
C VAL A 377 19.09 -9.57 -6.92
N PRO A 378 20.18 -9.14 -6.27
CA PRO A 378 20.56 -9.66 -4.97
C PRO A 378 19.49 -9.41 -3.91
N ILE A 379 19.19 -10.43 -3.11
CA ILE A 379 18.28 -10.37 -1.95
C ILE A 379 19.08 -10.39 -0.65
N CYS A 380 18.54 -9.76 0.40
CA CYS A 380 19.09 -9.84 1.75
C CYS A 380 18.29 -10.87 2.55
N VAL A 381 18.98 -11.88 3.09
CA VAL A 381 18.40 -12.89 3.98
C VAL A 381 19.10 -12.80 5.33
N LYS A 382 18.34 -12.60 6.41
CA LYS A 382 18.87 -12.37 7.75
C LYS A 382 18.19 -13.25 8.79
N ALA A 383 18.97 -14.05 9.51
CA ALA A 383 18.50 -14.78 10.68
C ALA A 383 18.46 -13.85 11.90
N ILE A 384 17.33 -13.82 12.60
CA ILE A 384 17.11 -13.00 13.79
C ILE A 384 16.71 -13.92 14.94
N ALA A 385 17.62 -14.08 15.91
CA ALA A 385 17.36 -14.89 17.09
C ALA A 385 16.36 -14.19 18.02
N ARG A 386 15.51 -14.99 18.69
CA ARG A 386 14.63 -14.51 19.75
C ARG A 386 15.39 -14.41 21.09
N PRO A 387 14.85 -13.68 22.08
CA PRO A 387 15.46 -13.60 23.39
C PRO A 387 15.78 -14.98 24.01
N GLY A 388 17.02 -15.17 24.47
CA GLY A 388 17.52 -16.44 25.01
C GLY A 388 18.23 -17.34 23.99
N TYR A 389 18.34 -16.90 22.74
CA TYR A 389 18.99 -17.63 21.66
C TYR A 389 19.99 -16.73 20.92
N ILE A 390 20.92 -17.39 20.23
CA ILE A 390 21.84 -16.75 19.28
C ILE A 390 21.82 -17.52 17.96
N PHE A 391 22.06 -16.81 16.87
CA PHE A 391 22.32 -17.44 15.58
C PHE A 391 23.66 -18.16 15.62
N SER A 392 23.70 -19.41 15.15
CA SER A 392 24.91 -20.23 15.08
C SER A 392 25.48 -20.24 13.66
N HIS A 393 24.72 -20.76 12.70
CA HIS A 393 25.11 -20.88 11.30
C HIS A 393 23.89 -21.19 10.43
N TRP A 394 24.08 -21.17 9.11
CA TRP A 394 23.08 -21.62 8.14
C TRP A 394 23.38 -23.04 7.67
N ILE A 395 22.34 -23.86 7.53
CA ILE A 395 22.36 -25.11 6.77
C ILE A 395 21.73 -24.83 5.40
N GLY A 396 22.31 -25.33 4.30
CA GLY A 396 21.76 -25.14 2.96
C GLY A 396 22.77 -25.22 1.83
N SER A 397 22.27 -25.12 0.59
CA SER A 397 23.09 -25.15 -0.62
C SER A 397 24.12 -24.02 -0.64
N GLY A 398 25.39 -24.33 -0.85
CA GLY A 398 26.46 -23.33 -1.00
C GLY A 398 27.22 -22.95 0.27
N ASN A 399 26.91 -23.56 1.43
CA ASN A 399 27.62 -23.38 2.71
C ASN A 399 27.85 -21.89 3.06
N PRO A 400 26.78 -21.10 3.27
CA PRO A 400 26.78 -19.66 3.03
C PRO A 400 27.47 -18.81 4.12
N GLY A 401 28.09 -19.45 5.11
CA GLY A 401 28.92 -18.80 6.14
C GLY A 401 28.28 -18.77 7.52
N ASN A 402 29.00 -18.14 8.46
CA ASN A 402 28.64 -18.03 9.87
C ASN A 402 28.09 -16.64 10.23
N THR A 403 27.76 -15.82 9.23
CA THR A 403 27.12 -14.52 9.45
C THR A 403 25.60 -14.66 9.41
N PRO A 404 24.86 -13.98 10.30
CA PRO A 404 23.41 -14.05 10.30
C PRO A 404 22.79 -13.41 9.06
N GLU A 405 23.50 -12.49 8.40
CA GLU A 405 23.05 -11.79 7.20
C GLU A 405 23.80 -12.30 5.96
N LEU A 406 23.06 -12.56 4.88
CA LEU A 406 23.52 -13.05 3.60
C LEU A 406 22.97 -12.16 2.48
N ILE A 407 23.82 -11.81 1.51
CA ILE A 407 23.41 -11.21 0.25
C ILE A 407 23.50 -12.28 -0.83
N ILE A 408 22.37 -12.65 -1.41
CA ILE A 408 22.24 -13.81 -2.29
C ILE A 408 21.77 -13.37 -3.66
N ASP A 409 22.49 -13.77 -4.70
CA ASP A 409 22.01 -13.74 -6.06
C ASP A 409 21.48 -15.12 -6.45
N MET A 410 20.20 -15.19 -6.82
CA MET A 410 19.49 -16.45 -7.06
C MET A 410 19.86 -17.01 -8.43
N GLN A 411 20.81 -17.93 -8.50
CA GLN A 411 21.27 -18.58 -9.73
C GLN A 411 20.56 -19.92 -10.02
N SER A 412 20.02 -20.54 -8.97
CA SER A 412 19.19 -21.74 -9.01
C SER A 412 18.26 -21.75 -7.80
N ALA A 413 17.31 -22.68 -7.73
CA ALA A 413 16.56 -22.91 -6.51
C ALA A 413 17.51 -23.20 -5.31
N MET A 414 17.18 -22.67 -4.13
CA MET A 414 18.01 -22.74 -2.93
C MET A 414 17.14 -22.99 -1.71
N SER A 415 17.61 -23.81 -0.77
CA SER A 415 17.02 -23.95 0.57
C SER A 415 18.03 -23.48 1.62
N LEU A 416 17.55 -22.71 2.60
CA LEU A 416 18.30 -22.21 3.75
C LEU A 416 17.55 -22.51 5.04
N GLN A 417 18.30 -22.97 6.04
CA GLN A 417 17.82 -23.22 7.39
C GLN A 417 18.71 -22.48 8.38
N PRO A 418 18.21 -21.49 9.14
CA PRO A 418 18.98 -20.90 10.22
C PRO A 418 19.03 -21.87 11.40
N VAL A 419 20.23 -22.06 11.96
CA VAL A 419 20.41 -22.80 13.21
C VAL A 419 20.55 -21.78 14.33
N PHE A 420 19.61 -21.83 15.27
CA PHE A 420 19.68 -21.12 16.53
C PHE A 420 20.13 -22.08 17.63
N GLN A 421 20.73 -21.54 18.68
CA GLN A 421 21.08 -22.30 19.86
C GLN A 421 20.87 -21.44 21.09
N SER A 422 20.64 -22.08 22.24
CA SER A 422 20.55 -21.35 23.51
C SER A 422 21.82 -20.52 23.70
N GLY A 423 21.59 -19.24 23.96
CA GLY A 423 22.65 -18.28 24.19
C GLY A 423 22.13 -17.23 25.14
N THR A 424 22.96 -16.82 26.09
CA THR A 424 22.68 -15.60 26.82
C THR A 424 22.88 -14.44 25.83
N LEU A 425 21.79 -13.72 25.53
CA LEU A 425 21.94 -12.33 25.14
C LEU A 425 22.76 -11.67 26.26
N GLU A 426 23.78 -10.89 25.91
CA GLU A 426 24.32 -9.95 26.87
C GLU A 426 23.14 -9.12 27.37
N ALA A 427 22.91 -9.15 28.68
CA ALA A 427 21.72 -8.55 29.26
C ALA A 427 21.64 -7.10 28.78
N ILE A 428 20.48 -6.67 28.28
CA ILE A 428 20.23 -5.24 28.09
C ILE A 428 20.41 -4.61 29.47
N VAL A 429 21.48 -3.83 29.61
CA VAL A 429 21.75 -3.12 30.86
C VAL A 429 20.97 -1.82 30.76
N ILE A 430 19.99 -1.64 31.65
CA ILE A 430 19.45 -0.31 31.89
C ILE A 430 20.55 0.46 32.60
N ASN A 431 21.22 1.36 31.89
CA ASN A 431 22.35 2.11 32.42
C ASN A 431 21.85 3.24 33.32
N GLU A 432 20.83 3.98 32.85
CA GLU A 432 20.25 5.10 33.58
C GLU A 432 18.75 5.24 33.26
N ILE A 433 17.98 5.71 34.26
CA ILE A 433 16.57 6.08 34.12
C ILE A 433 16.45 7.51 34.64
N ASN A 434 16.06 8.43 33.76
CA ASN A 434 15.61 9.75 34.18
C ASN A 434 14.08 9.78 34.20
N TYR A 435 13.50 9.83 35.41
CA TYR A 435 12.06 9.92 35.64
C TYR A 435 11.66 11.19 36.42
N ASN A 436 12.66 12.01 36.78
CA ASN A 436 12.46 13.23 37.56
C ASN A 436 13.66 14.16 37.31
N ALA A 437 13.57 14.91 36.23
CA ALA A 437 14.61 15.86 35.85
C ALA A 437 14.78 16.99 36.89
N ALA A 438 15.93 17.65 36.85
CA ALA A 438 16.18 18.79 37.72
C ALA A 438 15.37 20.02 37.26
N ASP A 439 14.86 20.82 38.21
CA ASP A 439 14.03 22.01 37.93
C ASP A 439 14.67 23.04 36.97
N ASN A 440 15.98 23.00 36.80
CA ASN A 440 16.74 23.92 35.95
C ASN A 440 17.09 23.36 34.56
N PHE A 441 16.84 22.08 34.29
CA PHE A 441 17.02 21.46 32.97
C PHE A 441 16.19 20.16 32.87
N ASP A 442 15.13 20.21 32.07
CA ASP A 442 14.18 19.10 31.89
C ASP A 442 14.31 18.49 30.48
N PRO A 443 15.04 17.37 30.31
CA PRO A 443 15.10 16.63 29.06
C PRO A 443 13.92 15.65 28.89
N GLY A 444 12.93 15.66 29.79
CA GLY A 444 11.83 14.69 29.84
C GLY A 444 12.25 13.32 30.35
N ASP A 445 11.29 12.38 30.33
CA ASP A 445 11.51 10.99 30.75
C ASP A 445 12.29 10.22 29.69
N TRP A 446 13.38 9.56 30.09
CA TRP A 446 14.14 8.70 29.19
C TRP A 446 14.81 7.54 29.93
N ILE A 447 15.11 6.48 29.17
CA ILE A 447 15.86 5.31 29.62
C ILE A 447 17.08 5.17 28.70
N GLU A 448 18.26 5.10 29.28
CA GLU A 448 19.48 4.76 28.55
C GLU A 448 19.71 3.25 28.62
N LEU A 449 19.80 2.65 27.45
CA LEU A 449 20.12 1.23 27.28
C LEU A 449 21.59 1.11 26.87
N TYR A 450 22.35 0.33 27.63
CA TYR A 450 23.70 -0.07 27.27
C TYR A 450 23.66 -1.52 26.76
N ASN A 451 24.10 -1.71 25.52
CA ASN A 451 24.33 -3.01 24.91
C ASN A 451 25.85 -3.25 24.89
N PRO A 452 26.40 -4.10 25.79
CA PRO A 452 27.84 -4.23 26.02
C PRO A 452 28.71 -4.60 24.80
#